data_AF-A0A6J5XES3-F1
#
_entry.id   AF-A0A6J5XES3-F1
#
_cell.length_a   1.000
_cell.length_b   1.000
_cell.length_c   1.000
_cell.angle_alpha   90.00
_cell.angle_beta   90.00
_cell.angle_gamma   90.00
#
_symmetry.space_group_name_H-M   'P 1'
#
loop_
_entity.id
_entity.type
_entity.pdbx_description
1 polymer ?
#
loop_
_entity_poly.entity_id
_entity_poly.type
_entity_poly.pdbx_seq_one_letter_code
_entity_poly.pdbx_strand_id
1 'polypeptide(L)'
;MAKLLCGVALLPLLICILVTAPCVINATINCAEVTLLLTPCIPFGIFGGTVPPDCCKGIKGLNAAQNASVADRRTACSCIQEGAARIPGINYDRINTLGDVCGSPCPYKVYPSTNCSE
;
A
#
# COMPACT_ATOMS: atom_id res chain seq x y z
N MET A 1 -20.58 4.74 -7.59
CA MET A 1 -21.56 5.17 -6.57
C MET A 1 -22.61 4.07 -6.43
N ALA A 2 -22.56 3.31 -5.34
CA ALA A 2 -23.67 2.48 -4.87
C ALA A 2 -23.47 2.33 -3.34
N LYS A 3 -24.49 2.67 -2.56
CA LYS A 3 -24.49 2.61 -1.09
C LYS A 3 -25.59 1.63 -0.71
N LEU A 4 -25.27 0.56 0.02
CA LEU A 4 -26.26 -0.17 0.81
C LEU A 4 -25.62 -0.74 2.08
N LEU A 5 -26.38 -0.62 3.17
CA LEU A 5 -25.91 -0.63 4.56
C LEU A 5 -25.74 -2.04 5.14
N CYS A 6 -24.74 -2.19 6.01
CA CYS A 6 -24.56 -3.31 6.93
C CYS A 6 -25.71 -3.36 7.96
N GLY A 7 -26.72 -4.18 7.70
CA GLY A 7 -27.75 -4.51 8.68
C GLY A 7 -27.98 -6.01 8.69
N VAL A 8 -27.23 -6.75 9.52
CA VAL A 8 -27.60 -8.14 9.85
C VAL A 8 -28.50 -8.08 11.08
N ALA A 9 -29.80 -7.94 10.84
CA ALA A 9 -30.82 -8.25 11.83
C ALA A 9 -31.28 -9.70 11.59
N LEU A 10 -31.05 -10.59 12.55
CA LEU A 10 -31.47 -11.98 12.48
C LEU A 10 -32.60 -12.24 13.48
N LEU A 11 -33.82 -12.38 12.98
CA LEU A 11 -34.79 -13.39 13.44
C LEU A 11 -35.76 -13.73 12.27
N PRO A 12 -36.27 -14.98 12.19
CA PRO A 12 -36.09 -15.81 11.01
C PRO A 12 -37.35 -16.02 10.14
N LEU A 13 -37.17 -16.78 9.05
CA LEU A 13 -38.14 -17.27 8.06
C LEU A 13 -38.55 -16.30 6.95
N LEU A 14 -37.78 -16.27 5.87
CA LEU A 14 -38.29 -16.53 4.52
C LEU A 14 -37.11 -16.64 3.55
N ILE A 15 -37.21 -17.62 2.65
CA ILE A 15 -36.22 -17.94 1.63
C ILE A 15 -36.05 -16.73 0.70
N CYS A 16 -35.02 -15.93 0.93
CA CYS A 16 -34.59 -14.86 0.05
C CYS A 16 -33.11 -15.05 -0.23
N ILE A 17 -32.79 -15.10 -1.51
CA ILE A 17 -31.46 -15.30 -2.11
C ILE A 17 -30.42 -14.48 -1.34
N LEU A 18 -29.41 -15.16 -0.76
CA LEU A 18 -28.26 -14.50 -0.14
C LEU A 18 -27.44 -13.83 -1.25
N VAL A 19 -27.71 -12.56 -1.49
CA VAL A 19 -26.78 -11.69 -2.20
C VAL A 19 -25.68 -11.32 -1.21
N THR A 20 -24.58 -12.05 -1.24
CA THR A 20 -23.36 -11.66 -0.54
C THR A 20 -22.78 -10.44 -1.24
N ALA A 21 -23.19 -9.24 -0.81
CA ALA A 21 -22.51 -8.03 -1.18
C ALA A 21 -21.09 -8.08 -0.57
N PRO A 22 -20.01 -7.93 -1.36
CA PRO A 22 -18.69 -7.80 -0.79
C PRO A 22 -18.67 -6.54 0.09
N CYS A 23 -18.45 -6.73 1.38
CA CYS A 23 -18.16 -5.65 2.31
C CYS A 23 -16.83 -5.02 1.90
N VAL A 24 -16.88 -3.94 1.13
CA VAL A 24 -15.70 -3.13 0.86
C VAL A 24 -15.45 -2.31 2.12
N ILE A 25 -14.75 -2.89 3.09
CA ILE A 25 -14.10 -2.11 4.13
C ILE A 25 -13.06 -1.28 3.38
N ASN A 26 -13.31 0.02 3.25
CA ASN A 26 -12.31 0.95 2.75
C ASN A 26 -11.27 1.09 3.87
N ALA A 27 -10.40 0.09 3.99
CA ALA A 27 -9.28 0.14 4.92
C ALA A 27 -8.41 1.31 4.47
N THR A 28 -8.49 2.41 5.22
CA THR A 28 -7.58 3.54 5.03
C THR A 28 -6.17 3.04 5.30
N ILE A 29 -5.29 3.22 4.32
CA ILE A 29 -3.90 2.83 4.45
C ILE A 29 -3.27 3.60 5.61
N ASN A 30 -2.45 2.93 6.41
CA ASN A 30 -1.71 3.55 7.51
C ASN A 30 -0.23 3.15 7.48
N CYS A 31 0.61 3.84 8.25
CA CYS A 31 2.05 3.62 8.20
C CYS A 31 2.50 2.24 8.70
N ALA A 32 1.72 1.60 9.58
CA ALA A 32 2.04 0.23 10.03
C ALA A 32 1.86 -0.75 8.87
N GLU A 33 0.77 -0.61 8.11
CA GLU A 33 0.52 -1.42 6.91
C GLU A 33 1.57 -1.17 5.81
N VAL A 34 1.91 0.10 5.54
CA VAL A 34 2.99 0.45 4.60
C VAL A 34 4.30 -0.21 5.00
N THR A 35 4.64 -0.16 6.30
CA THR A 35 5.86 -0.77 6.83
C THR A 35 5.87 -2.29 6.61
N LEU A 36 4.76 -2.97 6.91
CA LEU A 36 4.64 -4.42 6.70
C LEU A 36 4.79 -4.80 5.22
N LEU A 37 4.17 -4.03 4.32
CA LEU A 37 4.26 -4.25 2.88
C LEU A 37 5.68 -4.06 2.34
N LEU A 38 6.44 -3.09 2.87
CA LEU A 38 7.77 -2.75 2.35
C LEU A 38 8.94 -3.40 3.10
N THR A 39 8.71 -4.02 4.26
CA THR A 39 9.77 -4.71 5.03
C THR A 39 10.56 -5.72 4.17
N PRO A 40 9.93 -6.53 3.29
CA PRO A 40 10.68 -7.45 2.43
C PRO A 40 11.62 -6.75 1.42
N CYS A 41 11.47 -5.45 1.16
CA CYS A 41 12.29 -4.69 0.23
C CYS A 41 13.60 -4.17 0.85
N ILE A 42 13.72 -4.15 2.18
CA ILE A 42 14.86 -3.56 2.89
C ILE A 42 16.21 -4.15 2.45
N PRO A 43 16.38 -5.49 2.34
CA PRO A 43 17.67 -6.05 1.93
C PRO A 43 18.13 -5.55 0.55
N PHE A 44 17.22 -5.44 -0.42
CA PHE A 44 17.53 -4.86 -1.73
C PHE A 44 17.85 -3.36 -1.60
N GLY A 45 17.08 -2.62 -0.81
CA GLY A 45 17.31 -1.19 -0.56
C GLY A 45 18.71 -0.89 -0.02
N ILE A 46 19.26 -1.76 0.84
CA ILE A 46 20.59 -1.59 1.44
C ILE A 46 21.69 -2.22 0.59
N PHE A 47 21.55 -3.50 0.20
CA PHE A 47 22.62 -4.29 -0.41
C PHE A 47 22.50 -4.45 -1.94
N GLY A 48 21.32 -4.19 -2.50
CA GLY A 48 21.04 -4.43 -3.92
C GLY A 48 20.85 -5.90 -4.23
N GLY A 49 21.22 -6.32 -5.44
CA GLY A 49 21.09 -7.70 -5.88
C GLY A 49 19.71 -8.03 -6.45
N THR A 50 19.20 -9.22 -6.17
CA THR A 50 17.90 -9.67 -6.68
C THR A 50 16.77 -9.12 -5.81
N VAL A 51 15.73 -8.57 -6.44
CA VAL A 51 14.53 -8.11 -5.71
C VAL A 51 13.76 -9.32 -5.17
N PRO A 52 13.49 -9.41 -3.85
CA PRO A 52 12.69 -10.50 -3.29
C PRO A 52 11.27 -10.54 -3.90
N PRO A 53 10.71 -11.71 -4.22
CA PRO A 53 9.35 -11.81 -4.76
C PRO A 53 8.30 -11.15 -3.85
N ASP A 54 8.44 -11.29 -2.54
CA ASP A 54 7.55 -10.66 -1.56
C ASP A 54 7.68 -9.14 -1.52
N CYS A 55 8.83 -8.58 -1.87
CA CYS A 55 8.97 -7.13 -2.06
C CYS A 55 8.06 -6.64 -3.19
N CYS A 56 8.08 -7.32 -4.34
CA CYS A 56 7.19 -6.96 -5.44
C CYS A 56 5.72 -7.18 -5.14
N LYS A 57 5.37 -8.21 -4.35
CA LYS A 57 4.01 -8.39 -3.84
C LYS A 57 3.58 -7.22 -2.95
N GLY A 58 4.45 -6.80 -2.04
CA GLY A 58 4.25 -5.65 -1.17
C GLY A 58 4.05 -4.33 -1.94
N ILE A 59 4.91 -4.05 -2.92
CA ILE A 59 4.81 -2.86 -3.79
C ILE A 59 3.49 -2.83 -4.55
N LYS A 60 3.05 -3.96 -5.11
CA LYS A 60 1.76 -4.05 -5.81
C LYS A 60 0.58 -3.79 -4.87
N GLY A 61 0.61 -4.36 -3.67
CA GLY A 61 -0.41 -4.12 -2.64
C GLY A 61 -0.46 -2.65 -2.20
N LEU A 62 0.71 -2.07 -1.92
CA LEU A 62 0.85 -0.67 -1.54
C LEU A 62 0.34 0.26 -2.65
N ASN A 63 0.70 0.00 -3.90
CA ASN A 63 0.25 0.77 -5.05
C ASN A 63 -1.26 0.66 -5.28
N ALA A 64 -1.84 -0.53 -5.11
CA ALA A 64 -3.29 -0.70 -5.19
C ALA A 64 -4.01 0.12 -4.10
N ALA A 65 -3.52 0.09 -2.87
CA ALA A 65 -4.10 0.82 -1.75
C ALA A 65 -3.95 2.35 -1.89
N GLN A 66 -2.75 2.84 -2.17
CA GLN A 66 -2.50 4.28 -2.26
C GLN A 66 -3.17 4.95 -3.46
N ASN A 67 -3.48 4.19 -4.52
CA ASN A 67 -4.20 4.70 -5.69
C ASN A 67 -5.73 4.77 -5.49
N ALA A 68 -6.25 4.34 -4.33
CA ALA A 68 -7.67 4.44 -4.02
C ALA A 68 -8.13 5.90 -3.87
N SER A 69 -7.28 6.78 -3.31
CA SER A 69 -7.59 8.20 -3.17
C SER A 69 -6.33 9.08 -3.06
N VAL A 70 -6.49 10.40 -3.26
CA VAL A 70 -5.42 11.38 -3.04
C VAL A 70 -4.95 11.37 -1.58
N ALA A 71 -5.87 11.19 -0.62
CA ALA A 71 -5.52 11.12 0.78
C ALA A 71 -4.63 9.90 1.08
N ASP A 72 -4.99 8.72 0.55
CA ASP A 72 -4.21 7.49 0.71
C ASP A 72 -2.82 7.62 0.09
N ARG A 73 -2.70 8.28 -1.07
CA ARG A 73 -1.41 8.56 -1.71
C ARG A 73 -0.52 9.44 -0.84
N ARG A 74 -1.06 10.52 -0.27
CA ARG A 74 -0.31 11.42 0.62
C ARG A 74 0.14 10.69 1.87
N THR A 75 -0.76 9.92 2.48
CA THR A 75 -0.44 9.08 3.65
C THR A 75 0.67 8.09 3.32
N ALA A 76 0.54 7.32 2.23
CA ALA A 76 1.56 6.39 1.79
C ALA A 76 2.90 7.10 1.57
N CYS A 77 2.93 8.22 0.85
CA CYS A 77 4.15 8.97 0.59
C CYS A 77 4.89 9.33 1.89
N SER A 78 4.18 9.95 2.84
CA SER A 78 4.78 10.35 4.12
C SER A 78 5.28 9.14 4.92
N CYS A 79 4.50 8.04 4.96
CA CYS A 79 4.91 6.82 5.66
C CYS A 79 6.17 6.19 5.03
N ILE A 80 6.25 6.12 3.69
CA ILE A 80 7.41 5.57 3.00
C ILE A 80 8.64 6.46 3.22
N GLN A 81 8.47 7.78 3.13
CA GLN A 81 9.55 8.75 3.36
C GLN A 81 10.13 8.62 4.77
N GLU A 82 9.28 8.64 5.80
CA GLU A 82 9.71 8.49 7.20
C GLU A 82 10.30 7.11 7.47
N GLY A 83 9.71 6.05 6.91
CA GLY A 83 10.20 4.68 7.06
C GLY A 83 11.59 4.52 6.45
N ALA A 84 11.79 5.00 5.22
CA ALA A 84 13.08 4.97 4.54
C ALA A 84 14.15 5.75 5.30
N ALA A 85 13.82 6.94 5.83
CA ALA A 85 14.75 7.76 6.60
C ALA A 85 15.26 7.08 7.88
N ARG A 86 14.53 6.10 8.42
CA ARG A 86 14.91 5.32 9.61
C ARG A 86 15.78 4.11 9.30
N ILE A 87 16.11 3.84 8.03
CA ILE A 87 16.90 2.67 7.63
C ILE A 87 18.33 3.13 7.29
N PRO A 88 19.32 2.86 8.16
CA PRO A 88 20.71 3.17 7.86
C PRO A 88 21.18 2.43 6.60
N GLY A 89 21.87 3.16 5.72
CA GLY A 89 22.42 2.58 4.49
C GLY A 89 21.41 2.34 3.37
N ILE A 90 20.16 2.79 3.50
CA ILE A 90 19.20 2.76 2.39
C ILE A 90 19.75 3.59 1.21
N ASN A 91 19.67 3.03 0.00
CA ASN A 91 20.00 3.76 -1.21
C ASN A 91 18.71 4.24 -1.90
N TYR A 92 18.45 5.56 -1.86
CA TYR A 92 17.24 6.15 -2.41
C TYR A 92 17.12 5.95 -3.93
N ASP A 93 18.19 6.14 -4.69
CA ASP A 93 18.14 5.95 -6.15
C ASP A 93 17.77 4.50 -6.51
N ARG A 94 18.26 3.54 -5.73
CA ARG A 94 17.94 2.12 -5.90
C ARG A 94 16.50 1.78 -5.53
N ILE A 95 15.99 2.21 -4.39
CA ILE A 95 14.59 1.90 -4.03
C ILE A 95 13.60 2.56 -5.01
N ASN A 96 13.99 3.66 -5.65
CA ASN A 96 13.20 4.31 -6.69
C ASN A 96 13.11 3.53 -8.02
N THR A 97 13.88 2.45 -8.20
CA THR A 97 13.74 1.52 -9.34
C THR A 97 12.79 0.37 -9.06
N LEU A 98 12.44 0.13 -7.79
CA LEU A 98 11.68 -1.06 -7.38
C LEU A 98 10.30 -1.12 -8.05
N GLY A 99 9.62 0.01 -8.18
CA GLY A 99 8.30 0.07 -8.83
C GLY A 99 8.36 -0.44 -10.28
N ASP A 100 9.34 0.03 -11.05
CA ASP A 100 9.53 -0.36 -12.45
C ASP A 100 9.93 -1.84 -12.56
N VAL A 101 10.88 -2.29 -11.73
CA VAL A 101 11.31 -3.70 -11.68
C VAL A 101 10.15 -4.64 -11.32
N CYS A 102 9.25 -4.21 -10.45
CA CYS A 102 8.09 -4.99 -10.03
C CYS A 102 6.87 -4.84 -10.96
N GLY A 103 6.97 -4.06 -12.04
CA GLY A 103 5.88 -3.79 -12.97
C GLY A 103 4.71 -3.00 -12.36
N SER A 104 4.98 -2.23 -11.31
CA SER A 104 4.01 -1.38 -10.63
C SER A 104 4.71 -0.06 -10.24
N PRO A 105 4.77 0.92 -11.15
CA PRO A 105 5.47 2.17 -10.92
C PRO A 105 4.88 2.95 -9.74
N CYS A 106 5.74 3.50 -8.90
CA CYS A 106 5.33 4.40 -7.82
C CYS A 106 4.97 5.78 -8.42
N PRO A 107 3.88 6.43 -7.99
CA PRO A 107 3.44 7.71 -8.57
C PRO A 107 4.35 8.90 -8.23
N TYR A 108 5.35 8.70 -7.36
CA TYR A 108 6.36 9.68 -6.97
C TYR A 108 7.69 8.99 -6.72
N LYS A 109 8.76 9.78 -6.71
CA LYS A 109 10.08 9.34 -6.26
C LYS A 109 10.23 9.60 -4.76
N VAL A 110 10.84 8.67 -4.05
CA VAL A 110 11.08 8.73 -2.60
C VAL A 110 12.48 9.25 -2.35
N TYR A 111 12.57 10.39 -1.69
CA TYR A 111 13.77 11.02 -1.18
C TYR A 111 13.42 11.71 0.15
N PRO A 112 14.40 12.03 1.00
CA PRO A 112 14.17 12.80 2.22
C PRO A 112 13.48 14.16 1.98
N SER A 113 13.60 14.70 0.76
CA SER A 113 13.01 15.98 0.34
C SER A 113 11.75 15.83 -0.51
N THR A 114 11.20 14.63 -0.70
CA THR A 114 9.96 14.42 -1.46
C THR A 114 8.82 15.21 -0.82
N ASN A 115 8.10 16.01 -1.62
CA ASN A 115 6.88 16.67 -1.18
C ASN A 115 5.70 15.67 -1.22
N CYS A 116 5.25 15.23 -0.05
CA CYS A 116 4.12 14.31 0.10
C CYS A 116 2.75 14.98 0.20
N SER A 117 2.66 16.28 -0.10
CA SER A 117 1.40 17.03 -0.02
C SER A 117 0.54 16.94 -1.29
N GLU A 118 1.03 16.27 -2.34
CA GLU A 118 0.42 16.23 -3.68
C GLU A 118 -0.58 15.06 -3.89
#